data_AF-A0A5N6WI97-F1
#
_entry.id   AF-A0A5N6WI97-F1
#
_cell.length_a   1.000
_cell.length_b   1.000
_cell.length_c   1.000
_cell.angle_alpha   90.00
_cell.angle_beta   90.00
_cell.angle_gamma   90.00
#
_symmetry.space_group_name_H-M   'P 1'
#
loop_
_entity.id
_entity.type
_entity.pdbx_description
1 polymer ?
#
loop_
_entity_poly.entity_id
_entity_poly.type
_entity_poly.pdbx_seq_one_letter_code
_entity_poly.pdbx_strand_id
1 'polypeptide(L)'
;MLVSGHIMVAIFFVISGYVLSYKPLKMIRSRSWEQTFTVLASSTFRRGLRLYIPSVIGILMVMLAVRLGVYDYSQRVLYEGHTIQGTNEQHPPIMKSFHKQFWDWYSTVVHLMNPWDWALYYNYYNPHLWTIPVEFRCSIVLFLTILATSRLTTVIRMSLVSTLVWFCMRWGRWDVVLFLSGMLMAEADLINGTWECPTEGEKPWSVRFPTKYHPFRLSNRKLWIALFIIGLYFGSAPNTGYRWTPFYMWTWSITPKTYPEPHRFPQTIGAVLIVFSINHSKDIQKLFTNPISQYLGKISFAFYIVHGPILHSLGYSLMPNIWAVIGKDSDFQYCLGFLIGWLICLPLCLWAGDIYWRAVDIPSVKFARWVEDKVIVKATGKENGSANSRRE
;
A
#
# COMPACT_ATOMS: atom_id res chain seq x y z
N MET A 1 5.35 -16.29 -5.45
CA MET A 1 5.48 -14.82 -5.54
C MET A 1 5.25 -14.23 -6.93
N LEU A 2 5.87 -14.74 -8.01
CA LEU A 2 5.75 -14.15 -9.35
C LEU A 2 4.33 -14.14 -9.94
N VAL A 3 3.46 -15.03 -9.46
CA VAL A 3 2.12 -15.26 -10.02
C VAL A 3 0.99 -14.73 -9.10
N SER A 4 1.27 -14.48 -7.81
CA SER A 4 0.23 -14.02 -6.85
C SER A 4 0.58 -12.65 -6.28
N GLY A 5 -0.26 -11.65 -6.60
CA GLY A 5 -0.09 -10.26 -6.19
C GLY A 5 -0.53 -9.93 -4.76
N HIS A 6 -1.08 -10.89 -4.00
CA HIS A 6 -1.70 -10.62 -2.69
C HIS A 6 -0.69 -10.12 -1.65
N ILE A 7 0.54 -10.66 -1.68
CA ILE A 7 1.61 -10.17 -0.81
C ILE A 7 2.03 -8.73 -1.12
N MET A 8 1.93 -8.27 -2.37
CA MET A 8 2.32 -6.91 -2.73
C MET A 8 1.47 -5.88 -1.97
N VAL A 9 0.19 -6.20 -1.75
CA VAL A 9 -0.70 -5.39 -0.90
C VAL A 9 -0.23 -5.37 0.55
N ALA A 10 0.17 -6.53 1.09
CA ALA A 10 0.69 -6.60 2.46
C ALA A 10 1.99 -5.79 2.64
N ILE A 11 2.92 -5.86 1.68
CA ILE A 11 4.15 -5.05 1.67
C ILE A 11 3.80 -3.56 1.59
N PHE A 12 2.86 -3.19 0.72
CA PHE A 12 2.38 -1.81 0.60
C PHE A 12 1.83 -1.25 1.92
N PHE A 13 1.06 -2.05 2.68
CA PHE A 13 0.54 -1.64 3.99
C PHE A 13 1.65 -1.42 5.03
N VAL A 14 2.69 -2.27 5.07
CA VAL A 14 3.84 -2.07 5.96
C VAL A 14 4.58 -0.78 5.61
N ILE A 15 4.85 -0.56 4.32
CA ILE A 15 5.54 0.65 3.84
C ILE A 15 4.70 1.90 4.14
N SER A 16 3.38 1.85 3.92
CA SER A 16 2.48 2.95 4.24
C SER A 16 2.57 3.28 5.73
N GLY A 17 2.44 2.28 6.62
CA GLY A 17 2.60 2.49 8.07
C GLY A 17 3.96 3.07 8.48
N TYR A 18 5.04 2.62 7.85
CA TYR A 18 6.40 3.11 8.07
C TYR A 18 6.56 4.60 7.68
N VAL A 19 6.19 4.97 6.45
CA VAL A 19 6.39 6.33 5.91
C VAL A 19 5.58 7.36 6.69
N LEU A 20 4.36 6.99 7.11
CA LEU A 20 3.46 7.90 7.83
C LEU A 20 3.89 8.17 9.26
N SER A 21 4.47 7.16 9.90
CA SER A 21 4.90 7.25 11.29
C SER A 21 6.28 7.91 11.42
N TYR A 22 7.14 7.80 10.40
CA TYR A 22 8.52 8.30 10.44
C TYR A 22 8.63 9.79 10.81
N LYS A 23 7.93 10.68 10.08
CA LYS A 23 8.01 12.13 10.33
C LYS A 23 7.45 12.53 11.71
N PRO A 24 6.23 12.11 12.12
CA PRO A 24 5.72 12.37 13.47
C PRO A 24 6.63 11.82 14.58
N LEU A 25 7.17 10.60 14.43
CA LEU A 25 8.07 9.99 15.42
C LEU A 25 9.39 10.74 15.55
N LYS A 26 9.94 11.24 14.44
CA LYS A 26 11.13 12.09 14.45
C LYS A 26 10.87 13.39 15.23
N MET A 27 9.71 14.02 15.05
CA MET A 27 9.32 15.23 15.79
C MET A 27 9.10 14.97 17.28
N ILE A 28 8.46 13.84 17.63
CA ILE A 28 8.30 13.36 19.02
C ILE A 28 9.66 13.25 19.73
N ARG A 29 10.68 12.72 19.05
CA ARG A 29 12.04 12.63 19.60
C ARG A 29 12.71 13.98 19.78
N SER A 30 12.50 14.90 18.84
CA SER A 30 12.97 16.29 18.98
C SER A 30 12.22 17.10 20.06
N ARG A 31 11.25 16.49 20.76
CA ARG A 31 10.38 17.11 21.78
C ARG A 31 9.52 18.29 21.26
N SER A 32 9.31 18.37 19.94
CA SER A 32 8.49 19.41 19.30
C SER A 32 7.02 19.00 19.21
N TRP A 33 6.34 18.93 20.36
CA TRP A 33 4.99 18.35 20.48
C TRP A 33 3.92 19.07 19.65
N GLU A 34 3.92 20.40 19.68
CA GLU A 34 2.96 21.21 18.91
C GLU A 34 3.11 21.00 17.39
N GLN A 35 4.36 20.88 16.94
CA GLN A 35 4.66 20.58 15.54
C GLN A 35 4.22 19.15 15.17
N THR A 36 4.35 18.18 16.08
CA THR A 36 3.81 16.83 15.86
C THR A 36 2.30 16.85 15.64
N PHE A 37 1.55 17.57 16.48
CA PHE A 37 0.09 17.64 16.36
C PHE A 37 -0.36 18.32 15.08
N THR A 38 0.29 19.43 14.69
CA THR A 38 0.01 20.11 13.42
C THR A 38 0.31 19.21 12.23
N VAL A 39 1.43 18.49 12.22
CA VAL A 39 1.79 17.53 11.16
C VAL A 39 0.80 16.37 11.11
N LEU A 40 0.35 15.86 12.26
CA LEU A 40 -0.59 14.75 12.32
C LEU A 40 -1.97 15.14 11.79
N ALA A 41 -2.49 16.30 12.20
CA ALA A 41 -3.77 16.84 11.70
C ALA A 41 -3.72 17.08 10.19
N SER A 42 -2.65 17.75 9.74
CA SER A 42 -2.33 18.01 8.33
C SER A 42 -2.24 16.71 7.50
N SER A 43 -1.55 15.70 8.02
CA SER A 43 -1.41 14.40 7.37
C SER A 43 -2.75 13.68 7.26
N THR A 44 -3.55 13.69 8.34
CA THR A 44 -4.86 13.04 8.40
C THR A 44 -5.83 13.64 7.39
N PHE A 45 -5.94 14.97 7.34
CA PHE A 45 -6.84 15.68 6.42
C PHE A 45 -6.51 15.39 4.95
N ARG A 46 -5.24 15.61 4.56
CA ARG A 46 -4.82 15.40 3.16
C ARG A 46 -4.92 13.95 2.72
N ARG A 47 -4.77 12.98 3.63
CA ARG A 47 -4.73 11.56 3.27
C ARG A 47 -6.03 11.14 2.60
N GLY A 48 -7.18 11.48 3.18
CA GLY A 48 -8.48 11.14 2.62
C GLY A 48 -8.60 11.62 1.17
N LEU A 49 -8.29 12.90 0.94
CA LEU A 49 -8.34 13.50 -0.39
C LEU A 49 -7.38 12.81 -1.38
N ARG A 50 -6.14 12.54 -0.98
CA ARG A 50 -5.13 11.91 -1.85
C ARG A 50 -5.49 10.48 -2.26
N LEU A 51 -6.13 9.72 -1.37
CA LEU A 51 -6.49 8.33 -1.65
C LEU A 51 -7.82 8.24 -2.43
N TYR A 52 -8.84 8.99 -2.01
CA TYR A 52 -10.17 8.88 -2.61
C TYR A 52 -10.29 9.59 -3.96
N ILE A 53 -9.67 10.77 -4.17
CA ILE A 53 -9.85 11.52 -5.43
C ILE A 53 -9.38 10.71 -6.65
N PRO A 54 -8.15 10.16 -6.68
CA PRO A 54 -7.72 9.32 -7.80
C PRO A 54 -8.56 8.05 -7.92
N SER A 55 -9.05 7.48 -6.82
CA SER A 55 -9.89 6.29 -6.87
C SER A 55 -11.25 6.57 -7.53
N VAL A 56 -11.90 7.68 -7.15
CA VAL A 56 -13.20 8.12 -7.70
C VAL A 56 -13.09 8.45 -9.19
N ILE A 57 -12.03 9.15 -9.60
CA ILE A 57 -11.75 9.44 -11.01
C ILE A 57 -11.51 8.14 -11.79
N GLY A 58 -10.80 7.18 -11.20
CA GLY A 58 -10.58 5.87 -11.80
C GLY A 58 -11.89 5.12 -12.07
N ILE A 59 -12.77 5.04 -11.07
CA ILE A 59 -14.10 4.41 -11.22
C ILE A 59 -14.95 5.16 -12.25
N LEU A 60 -14.89 6.49 -12.29
CA LEU A 60 -15.59 7.29 -13.30
C LEU A 60 -15.09 6.98 -14.72
N MET A 61 -13.78 6.85 -14.92
CA MET A 61 -13.19 6.46 -16.20
C MET A 61 -13.66 5.06 -16.64
N VAL A 62 -13.75 4.11 -15.70
CA VAL A 62 -14.30 2.77 -15.99
C VAL A 62 -15.78 2.86 -16.37
N MET A 63 -16.58 3.64 -15.63
CA MET A 63 -18.00 3.84 -15.93
C MET A 63 -18.19 4.37 -17.37
N LEU A 64 -17.37 5.32 -17.80
CA LEU A 64 -17.39 5.84 -19.16
C LEU A 64 -16.94 4.78 -20.18
N ALA A 65 -15.89 4.01 -19.89
CA ALA A 65 -15.41 2.96 -20.78
C ALA A 65 -16.44 1.81 -20.96
N VAL A 66 -17.18 1.46 -19.90
CA VAL A 66 -18.31 0.51 -19.96
C VAL A 66 -19.42 1.04 -20.86
N ARG A 67 -19.71 2.35 -20.78
CA ARG A 67 -20.71 3.00 -21.65
C ARG A 67 -20.30 3.05 -23.11
N LEU A 68 -19.01 3.14 -23.39
CA LEU A 68 -18.45 3.14 -24.74
C LEU A 68 -18.37 1.74 -25.36
N GLY A 69 -18.79 0.68 -24.64
CA GLY A 69 -18.80 -0.70 -25.14
C GLY A 69 -17.43 -1.39 -25.11
N VAL A 70 -16.43 -0.80 -24.43
CA VAL A 70 -15.07 -1.38 -24.36
C VAL A 70 -15.05 -2.73 -23.63
N TYR A 71 -16.06 -2.98 -22.78
CA TYR A 71 -16.19 -4.20 -21.99
C TYR A 71 -17.17 -5.23 -22.58
N ASP A 72 -17.81 -4.95 -23.72
CA ASP A 72 -18.85 -5.82 -24.29
C ASP A 72 -18.28 -7.18 -24.71
N TYR A 73 -17.09 -7.17 -25.32
CA TYR A 73 -16.40 -8.39 -25.71
C TYR A 73 -15.90 -9.18 -24.50
N SER A 74 -15.32 -8.50 -23.50
CA SER A 74 -14.83 -9.17 -22.30
C SER A 74 -15.96 -9.82 -21.50
N GLN A 75 -17.13 -9.17 -21.44
CA GLN A 75 -18.32 -9.75 -20.82
C GLN A 75 -18.83 -10.97 -21.59
N ARG A 76 -18.86 -10.92 -22.93
CA ARG A 76 -19.24 -12.07 -23.75
C ARG A 76 -18.34 -13.28 -23.49
N VAL A 77 -17.02 -13.06 -23.50
CA VAL A 77 -16.04 -14.12 -23.18
C VAL A 77 -16.25 -14.71 -21.78
N LEU A 78 -16.58 -13.87 -20.79
CA LEU A 78 -16.89 -14.32 -19.44
C LEU A 78 -18.15 -15.21 -19.43
N TYR A 79 -19.22 -14.79 -20.10
CA TYR A 79 -20.47 -15.54 -20.18
C TYR A 79 -20.33 -16.86 -20.95
N GLU A 80 -19.47 -16.90 -21.96
CA GLU A 80 -19.16 -18.10 -22.75
C GLU A 80 -18.26 -19.09 -21.99
N GLY A 81 -17.72 -18.73 -20.82
CA GLY A 81 -16.99 -19.65 -19.95
C GLY A 81 -15.58 -20.02 -20.44
N HIS A 82 -15.05 -19.31 -21.44
CA HIS A 82 -13.69 -19.52 -21.98
C HIS A 82 -12.58 -18.95 -21.08
N THR A 83 -12.78 -18.90 -19.76
CA THR A 83 -11.90 -18.15 -18.87
C THR A 83 -10.63 -18.90 -18.47
N ILE A 84 -9.63 -18.09 -18.11
CA ILE A 84 -8.41 -18.48 -17.41
C ILE A 84 -8.82 -19.18 -16.09
N GLN A 85 -8.17 -20.28 -15.72
CA GLN A 85 -8.38 -20.90 -14.41
C GLN A 85 -7.95 -19.91 -13.31
N GLY A 86 -8.90 -19.35 -12.57
CA GLY A 86 -8.66 -18.29 -11.57
C GLY A 86 -9.96 -17.75 -10.95
N THR A 87 -9.85 -16.80 -10.02
CA THR A 87 -11.02 -16.09 -9.48
C THR A 87 -11.63 -15.21 -10.57
N ASN A 88 -12.87 -15.51 -10.98
CA ASN A 88 -13.61 -14.68 -11.91
C ASN A 88 -14.01 -13.36 -11.22
N GLU A 89 -13.20 -12.33 -11.44
CA GLU A 89 -13.51 -10.98 -10.98
C GLU A 89 -14.71 -10.45 -11.78
N GLN A 90 -15.73 -9.92 -11.08
CA GLN A 90 -17.01 -9.57 -11.68
C GLN A 90 -16.92 -8.26 -12.45
N HIS A 91 -17.35 -8.27 -13.72
CA HIS A 91 -17.45 -7.06 -14.56
C HIS A 91 -18.67 -6.20 -14.18
N PRO A 92 -18.60 -4.87 -14.37
CA PRO A 92 -19.70 -3.97 -14.05
C PRO A 92 -20.91 -4.22 -14.97
N PRO A 93 -22.15 -4.29 -14.45
CA PRO A 93 -23.32 -4.56 -15.27
C PRO A 93 -23.62 -3.37 -16.22
N ILE A 94 -23.86 -3.66 -17.50
CA ILE A 94 -24.26 -2.63 -18.47
C ILE A 94 -25.73 -2.27 -18.22
N MET A 95 -25.98 -1.06 -17.73
CA MET A 95 -27.35 -0.58 -17.48
C MET A 95 -27.91 0.14 -18.71
N LYS A 96 -29.21 -0.03 -18.99
CA LYS A 96 -29.88 0.54 -20.18
C LYS A 96 -29.91 2.08 -20.26
N SER A 97 -29.78 2.80 -19.13
CA SER A 97 -29.87 4.27 -19.08
C SER A 97 -28.67 4.91 -18.38
N PHE A 98 -28.13 6.00 -18.94
CA PHE A 98 -27.01 6.77 -18.38
C PHE A 98 -27.28 7.20 -16.94
N HIS A 99 -28.50 7.65 -16.66
CA HIS A 99 -28.88 8.08 -15.31
C HIS A 99 -28.79 6.95 -14.30
N LYS A 100 -29.22 5.73 -14.67
CA LYS A 100 -29.13 4.56 -13.78
C LYS A 100 -27.68 4.17 -13.50
N GLN A 101 -26.80 4.23 -14.49
CA GLN A 101 -25.39 3.92 -14.27
C GLN A 101 -24.64 5.02 -13.52
N PHE A 102 -25.03 6.28 -13.69
CA PHE A 102 -24.49 7.36 -12.86
C PHE A 102 -24.89 7.18 -11.39
N TRP A 103 -26.13 6.79 -11.10
CA TRP A 103 -26.56 6.47 -9.74
C TRP A 103 -25.87 5.24 -9.15
N ASP A 104 -25.62 4.22 -9.96
CA ASP A 104 -24.85 3.04 -9.57
C ASP A 104 -23.39 3.37 -9.27
N TRP A 105 -22.77 4.20 -10.11
CA TRP A 105 -21.44 4.77 -9.87
C TRP A 105 -21.42 5.58 -8.56
N TYR A 106 -22.38 6.48 -8.37
CA TYR A 106 -22.49 7.29 -7.15
C TYR A 106 -22.66 6.42 -5.91
N SER A 107 -23.55 5.42 -5.96
CA SER A 107 -23.73 4.43 -4.90
C SER A 107 -22.42 3.71 -4.60
N THR A 108 -21.70 3.25 -5.63
CA THR A 108 -20.39 2.60 -5.46
C THR A 108 -19.38 3.51 -4.78
N VAL A 109 -19.31 4.79 -5.15
CA VAL A 109 -18.44 5.78 -4.51
C VAL A 109 -18.81 5.99 -3.05
N VAL A 110 -20.10 6.11 -2.73
CA VAL A 110 -20.57 6.28 -1.34
C VAL A 110 -20.22 5.07 -0.48
N HIS A 111 -20.42 3.85 -0.99
CA HIS A 111 -20.05 2.62 -0.28
C HIS A 111 -18.52 2.49 -0.12
N LEU A 112 -17.74 2.86 -1.14
CA LEU A 112 -16.28 2.88 -1.05
C LEU A 112 -15.79 3.88 0.02
N MET A 113 -16.42 5.06 0.10
CA MET A 113 -16.05 6.08 1.08
C MET A 113 -16.58 5.83 2.49
N ASN A 114 -17.38 4.78 2.71
CA ASN A 114 -17.93 4.46 4.02
C ASN A 114 -16.80 4.03 4.99
N PRO A 115 -16.46 4.82 6.03
CA PRO A 115 -15.38 4.46 6.94
C PRO A 115 -15.82 3.43 8.00
N TRP A 116 -17.12 3.18 8.16
CA TRP A 116 -17.68 2.43 9.29
C TRP A 116 -17.76 0.93 9.07
N ASP A 117 -17.84 0.49 7.82
CA ASP A 117 -17.96 -0.94 7.49
C ASP A 117 -16.58 -1.61 7.38
N TRP A 118 -16.13 -2.29 8.42
CA TRP A 118 -14.83 -2.95 8.47
C TRP A 118 -14.70 -4.23 7.62
N ALA A 119 -15.74 -4.61 6.87
CA ALA A 119 -15.67 -5.68 5.89
C ALA A 119 -14.86 -5.28 4.64
N LEU A 120 -14.46 -6.29 3.86
CA LEU A 120 -13.77 -6.11 2.58
C LEU A 120 -14.83 -5.82 1.51
N TYR A 121 -14.83 -4.61 0.97
CA TYR A 121 -15.76 -4.21 -0.08
C TYR A 121 -15.10 -4.29 -1.46
N TYR A 122 -15.44 -5.32 -2.22
CA TYR A 122 -15.04 -5.49 -3.62
C TYR A 122 -16.13 -4.89 -4.50
N ASN A 123 -15.83 -3.80 -5.20
CA ASN A 123 -16.77 -3.16 -6.12
C ASN A 123 -16.66 -3.76 -7.53
N TYR A 124 -17.70 -3.58 -8.34
CA TYR A 124 -17.77 -4.14 -9.70
C TYR A 124 -16.99 -3.37 -10.76
N TYR A 125 -16.67 -2.10 -10.52
CA TYR A 125 -15.94 -1.27 -11.49
C TYR A 125 -14.43 -1.53 -11.46
N ASN A 126 -13.88 -1.70 -10.26
CA ASN A 126 -12.49 -2.04 -10.02
C ASN A 126 -12.38 -2.73 -8.65
N PRO A 127 -12.41 -4.08 -8.62
CA PRO A 127 -12.37 -4.85 -7.39
C PRO A 127 -11.16 -4.51 -6.54
N HIS A 128 -10.00 -4.22 -7.14
CA HIS A 128 -8.76 -3.93 -6.42
C HIS A 128 -8.84 -2.69 -5.51
N LEU A 129 -9.76 -1.74 -5.77
CA LEU A 129 -9.92 -0.55 -4.92
C LEU A 129 -10.40 -0.86 -3.49
N TRP A 130 -10.73 -2.11 -3.16
CA TRP A 130 -11.02 -2.57 -1.79
C TRP A 130 -9.93 -2.20 -0.77
N THR A 131 -8.68 -2.01 -1.22
CA THR A 131 -7.55 -1.67 -0.36
C THR A 131 -7.58 -0.22 0.12
N ILE A 132 -8.21 0.71 -0.63
CA ILE A 132 -8.21 2.15 -0.34
C ILE A 132 -8.95 2.47 0.97
N PRO A 133 -10.19 1.96 1.22
CA PRO A 133 -10.87 2.18 2.49
C PRO A 133 -10.13 1.54 3.67
N VAL A 134 -9.56 0.34 3.45
CA VAL A 134 -8.73 -0.35 4.46
C VAL A 134 -7.52 0.50 4.82
N GLU A 135 -6.80 1.02 3.83
CA GLU A 135 -5.63 1.86 4.02
C GLU A 135 -5.96 3.13 4.81
N PHE A 136 -7.09 3.76 4.50
CA PHE A 136 -7.57 4.94 5.21
C PHE A 136 -7.88 4.64 6.69
N ARG A 137 -8.59 3.54 6.98
CA ARG A 137 -8.94 3.12 8.35
C ARG A 137 -7.71 2.77 9.17
N CYS A 138 -6.80 1.95 8.63
CA CYS A 138 -5.56 1.59 9.31
C CYS A 138 -4.70 2.83 9.61
N SER A 139 -4.77 3.84 8.75
CA SER A 139 -4.04 5.09 8.96
C SER A 139 -4.61 5.94 10.08
N ILE A 140 -5.94 5.98 10.23
CA ILE A 140 -6.57 6.63 11.39
C ILE A 140 -6.14 5.93 12.68
N VAL A 141 -6.16 4.59 12.71
CA VAL A 141 -5.69 3.81 13.88
C VAL A 141 -4.23 4.12 14.18
N LEU A 142 -3.38 4.18 13.16
CA LEU A 142 -1.96 4.52 13.32
C LEU A 142 -1.78 5.95 13.84
N PHE A 143 -2.51 6.94 13.30
CA PHE A 143 -2.42 8.32 13.76
C PHE A 143 -2.90 8.48 15.21
N LEU A 144 -4.00 7.83 15.59
CA LEU A 144 -4.48 7.78 16.97
C LEU A 144 -3.45 7.10 17.90
N THR A 145 -2.80 6.02 17.44
CA THR A 145 -1.77 5.32 18.21
C THR A 145 -0.54 6.22 18.43
N ILE A 146 -0.09 6.95 17.40
CA ILE A 146 1.01 7.92 17.51
C ILE A 146 0.63 9.06 18.46
N LEU A 147 -0.61 9.56 18.38
CA LEU A 147 -1.12 10.61 19.25
C LEU A 147 -1.12 10.16 20.71
N ALA A 148 -1.71 8.99 20.99
CA ALA A 148 -1.81 8.41 22.33
C ALA A 148 -0.43 8.11 22.93
N THR A 149 0.53 7.67 22.10
CA THR A 149 1.87 7.32 22.55
C THR A 149 2.88 8.46 22.47
N SER A 150 2.46 9.66 22.03
CA SER A 150 3.34 10.80 21.80
C SER A 150 4.10 11.21 23.07
N ARG A 151 3.43 11.19 24.23
CA ARG A 151 3.98 11.64 25.53
C ARG A 151 4.67 10.52 26.33
N LEU A 152 4.66 9.30 25.83
CA LEU A 152 5.24 8.15 26.52
C LEU A 152 6.75 8.03 26.28
N THR A 153 7.45 7.39 27.21
CA THR A 153 8.85 7.02 27.00
C THR A 153 8.96 5.99 25.87
N THR A 154 10.06 6.02 25.13
CA THR A 154 10.29 5.13 23.97
C THR A 154 10.11 3.65 24.31
N VAL A 155 10.58 3.20 25.47
CA VAL A 155 10.44 1.80 25.90
C VAL A 155 8.98 1.42 26.14
N ILE A 156 8.23 2.27 26.85
CA ILE A 156 6.81 2.05 27.10
C ILE A 156 6.01 2.10 25.81
N ARG A 157 6.30 3.07 24.92
CA ARG A 157 5.66 3.17 23.59
C ARG A 157 5.88 1.90 22.77
N MET A 158 7.12 1.45 22.61
CA MET A 158 7.44 0.22 21.87
C MET A 158 6.76 -1.01 22.48
N SER A 159 6.73 -1.12 23.80
CA SER A 159 6.05 -2.21 24.51
C SER A 159 4.53 -2.19 24.27
N LEU A 160 3.87 -1.04 24.45
CA LEU A 160 2.43 -0.91 24.24
C LEU A 160 2.03 -1.15 22.79
N VAL A 161 2.78 -0.61 21.83
CA VAL A 161 2.50 -0.85 20.41
C VAL A 161 2.73 -2.32 20.06
N SER A 162 3.73 -2.98 20.64
CA SER A 162 3.94 -4.43 20.46
C SER A 162 2.80 -5.27 21.05
N THR A 163 2.29 -4.89 22.22
CA THR A 163 1.10 -5.51 22.83
C THR A 163 -0.13 -5.30 21.96
N LEU A 164 -0.31 -4.11 21.39
CA LEU A 164 -1.41 -3.79 20.48
C LEU A 164 -1.31 -4.61 19.18
N VAL A 165 -0.11 -4.76 18.60
CA VAL A 165 0.14 -5.64 17.45
C VAL A 165 -0.26 -7.08 17.77
N TRP A 166 0.19 -7.61 18.90
CA TRP A 166 -0.16 -8.96 19.34
C TRP A 166 -1.68 -9.13 19.53
N PHE A 167 -2.34 -8.15 20.13
CA PHE A 167 -3.79 -8.13 20.29
C PHE A 167 -4.52 -8.14 18.94
N CYS A 168 -4.14 -7.26 18.01
CA CYS A 168 -4.74 -7.20 16.66
C CYS A 168 -4.51 -8.50 15.87
N MET A 169 -3.34 -9.12 16.03
CA MET A 169 -3.01 -10.41 15.42
C MET A 169 -3.92 -11.53 15.96
N ARG A 170 -4.22 -11.54 17.26
CA ARG A 170 -5.13 -12.53 17.86
C ARG A 170 -6.57 -12.43 17.35
N TRP A 171 -7.00 -11.20 17.03
CA TRP A 171 -8.32 -10.87 16.46
C TRP A 171 -8.39 -10.97 14.93
N GLY A 172 -7.30 -11.37 14.26
CA GLY A 172 -7.31 -11.54 12.80
C GLY A 172 -7.26 -10.24 12.00
N ARG A 173 -6.95 -9.10 12.63
CA ARG A 173 -6.80 -7.79 11.98
C ARG A 173 -5.41 -7.62 11.38
N TRP A 174 -5.14 -8.40 10.34
CA TRP A 174 -3.86 -8.43 9.63
C TRP A 174 -3.46 -7.08 9.03
N ASP A 175 -4.45 -6.31 8.58
CA ASP A 175 -4.32 -4.97 8.01
C ASP A 175 -3.73 -3.97 9.03
N VAL A 176 -4.29 -3.93 10.24
CA VAL A 176 -3.81 -3.07 11.33
C VAL A 176 -2.43 -3.51 11.82
N VAL A 177 -2.19 -4.82 11.89
CA VAL A 177 -0.88 -5.38 12.27
C VAL A 177 0.22 -4.86 11.36
N LEU A 178 0.04 -4.88 10.03
CA LEU A 178 1.04 -4.41 9.08
C LEU A 178 1.38 -2.92 9.27
N PHE A 179 0.37 -2.08 9.48
CA PHE A 179 0.56 -0.65 9.73
C PHE A 179 1.33 -0.38 11.03
N LEU A 180 0.94 -1.05 12.13
CA LEU A 180 1.60 -0.90 13.42
C LEU A 180 3.01 -1.51 13.44
N SER A 181 3.24 -2.63 12.72
CA SER A 181 4.59 -3.16 12.50
C SER A 181 5.46 -2.16 11.74
N GLY A 182 4.92 -1.48 10.72
CA GLY A 182 5.61 -0.37 10.05
C GLY A 182 6.01 0.76 11.00
N MET A 183 5.13 1.12 11.96
CA MET A 183 5.44 2.10 13.01
C MET A 183 6.56 1.63 13.94
N LEU A 184 6.53 0.38 14.40
CA LEU A 184 7.61 -0.20 15.24
C LEU A 184 8.95 -0.20 14.51
N MET A 185 8.93 -0.51 13.21
CA MET A 185 10.12 -0.46 12.36
C MET A 185 10.67 0.96 12.21
N ALA A 186 9.80 1.95 11.98
CA ALA A 186 10.21 3.35 11.89
C ALA A 186 10.83 3.83 13.22
N GLU A 187 10.29 3.40 14.35
CA GLU A 187 10.84 3.72 15.66
C GLU A 187 12.19 3.04 15.91
N ALA A 188 12.34 1.77 15.55
CA ALA A 188 13.60 1.04 15.65
C ALA A 188 14.69 1.66 14.76
N ASP A 189 14.36 2.04 13.52
CA ASP A 189 15.28 2.71 12.60
C ASP A 189 15.72 4.07 13.13
N LEU A 190 14.82 4.82 13.77
CA LEU A 190 15.17 6.06 14.45
C LEU A 190 16.05 5.79 15.69
N ILE A 191 15.87 4.71 16.45
CA ILE A 191 16.77 4.36 17.59
C ILE A 191 18.17 4.06 17.06
N ASN A 192 18.26 3.31 15.97
CA ASN A 192 19.51 2.85 15.39
C ASN A 192 20.25 3.93 14.59
N GLY A 193 19.60 5.07 14.32
CA GLY A 193 20.16 6.14 13.47
C GLY A 193 20.39 5.68 12.03
N THR A 194 19.63 4.68 11.55
CA THR A 194 19.87 4.00 10.25
C THR A 194 19.92 4.97 9.07
N TRP A 195 19.13 6.04 9.14
CA TRP A 195 18.97 7.06 8.09
C TRP A 195 19.59 8.41 8.44
N GLU A 196 20.21 8.54 9.61
CA GLU A 196 20.94 9.75 9.99
C GLU A 196 22.29 9.71 9.28
N CYS A 197 22.45 10.51 8.22
CA CYS A 197 23.76 10.78 7.66
C CYS A 197 24.63 11.38 8.78
N PRO A 198 25.86 10.87 9.03
CA PRO A 198 26.79 11.56 9.90
C PRO A 198 27.02 12.94 9.28
N THR A 199 26.43 13.97 9.88
CA THR A 199 26.64 15.34 9.46
C THR A 199 28.05 15.68 9.93
N GLU A 200 29.01 15.69 9.01
CA GLU A 200 30.34 16.25 9.25
C GLU A 200 30.17 17.70 9.68
N GLY A 201 30.22 17.98 10.98
CA GLY A 201 30.31 19.35 11.50
C GLY A 201 29.35 19.76 12.62
N GLU A 202 28.42 18.93 13.09
CA GLU A 202 27.61 19.31 14.26
C GLU A 202 28.40 19.13 15.56
N LYS A 203 28.84 20.27 16.12
CA LYS A 203 29.44 20.38 17.46
C LYS A 203 28.52 19.70 18.49
N PRO A 204 29.07 18.93 19.44
CA PRO A 204 28.29 18.10 20.36
C PRO A 204 27.66 18.96 21.47
N TRP A 205 26.58 19.67 21.16
CA TRP A 205 25.80 20.42 22.16
C TRP A 205 24.28 20.25 22.00
N SER A 206 23.86 19.04 21.64
CA SER A 206 22.54 18.55 22.03
C SER A 206 22.76 17.35 22.93
N VAL A 207 22.37 17.47 24.20
CA VAL A 207 22.47 16.48 25.27
C VAL A 207 22.24 15.07 24.74
N ARG A 208 23.34 14.37 24.43
CA ARG A 208 23.36 12.96 24.08
C ARG A 208 23.12 12.23 25.40
N PHE A 209 21.86 12.02 25.78
CA PHE A 209 21.54 11.17 26.91
C PHE A 209 22.20 9.81 26.66
N PRO A 210 23.13 9.36 27.52
CA PRO A 210 23.84 8.11 27.32
C PRO A 210 22.90 6.99 27.76
N THR A 211 21.91 6.65 26.95
CA THR A 211 21.25 5.37 27.13
C THR A 211 22.24 4.31 26.67
N LYS A 212 22.93 3.69 27.65
CA LYS A 212 23.65 2.42 27.52
C LYS A 212 22.69 1.31 27.07
N TYR A 213 22.19 1.39 25.85
CA TYR A 213 21.72 0.23 25.13
C TYR A 213 22.83 -0.10 24.14
N HIS A 214 23.52 -1.21 24.38
CA HIS A 214 24.27 -1.86 23.31
C HIS A 214 23.31 -1.98 22.13
N PRO A 215 23.51 -1.27 21.01
CA PRO A 215 22.71 -1.57 19.84
C PRO A 215 23.00 -3.03 19.54
N PHE A 216 21.96 -3.84 19.42
CA PHE A 216 22.06 -5.15 18.80
C PHE A 216 22.50 -4.89 17.36
N ARG A 217 23.81 -4.68 17.16
CA ARG A 217 24.44 -4.49 15.87
C ARG A 217 24.57 -5.87 15.27
N LEU A 218 23.41 -6.43 14.93
CA LEU A 218 23.28 -7.70 14.24
C LEU A 218 23.68 -7.47 12.77
N SER A 219 24.89 -6.94 12.55
CA SER A 219 25.44 -6.65 11.22
C SER A 219 26.03 -7.93 10.61
N ASN A 220 25.32 -9.03 10.74
CA ASN A 220 25.60 -10.21 9.93
C ASN A 220 24.85 -10.02 8.62
N ARG A 221 25.56 -9.56 7.60
CA ARG A 221 25.07 -9.51 6.20
C ARG A 221 24.28 -10.76 5.82
N LYS A 222 24.80 -11.93 6.22
CA LYS A 222 24.17 -13.24 6.01
C LYS A 222 22.82 -13.37 6.71
N LEU A 223 22.65 -12.79 7.90
CA LEU A 223 21.40 -12.83 8.65
C LEU A 223 20.32 -12.01 7.96
N TRP A 224 20.62 -10.79 7.48
CA TRP A 224 19.62 -9.98 6.78
C TRP A 224 19.18 -10.61 5.46
N ILE A 225 20.12 -11.23 4.73
CA ILE A 225 19.80 -12.00 3.53
C ILE A 225 18.98 -13.24 3.89
N ALA A 226 19.31 -13.96 4.97
CA ALA A 226 18.52 -15.09 5.43
C ALA A 226 17.09 -14.67 5.84
N LEU A 227 16.93 -13.56 6.57
CA LEU A 227 15.62 -12.99 6.91
C LEU A 227 14.82 -12.59 5.67
N PHE A 228 15.48 -12.03 4.66
CA PHE A 228 14.85 -11.72 3.38
C PHE A 228 14.34 -12.99 2.69
N ILE A 229 15.16 -14.04 2.61
CA ILE A 229 14.76 -15.33 2.02
C ILE A 229 13.61 -15.98 2.80
N ILE A 230 13.67 -15.94 4.13
CA ILE A 230 12.59 -16.43 5.00
C ILE A 230 11.31 -15.62 4.77
N GLY A 231 11.42 -14.29 4.65
CA GLY A 231 10.31 -13.41 4.33
C GLY A 231 9.68 -13.73 2.97
N LEU A 232 10.49 -13.96 1.94
CA LEU A 232 10.05 -14.40 0.61
C LEU A 232 9.35 -15.77 0.65
N TYR A 233 9.83 -16.68 1.49
CA TYR A 233 9.23 -18.00 1.70
C TYR A 233 7.84 -17.87 2.33
N PHE A 234 7.70 -17.23 3.48
CA PHE A 234 6.38 -17.00 4.10
C PHE A 234 5.43 -16.21 3.20
N GLY A 235 6.00 -15.26 2.46
CA GLY A 235 5.28 -14.45 1.51
C GLY A 235 4.81 -15.18 0.25
N SER A 236 5.41 -16.33 -0.06
CA SER A 236 5.03 -17.18 -1.19
C SER A 236 3.98 -18.23 -0.84
N ALA A 237 3.39 -18.15 0.36
CA ALA A 237 2.29 -19.02 0.76
C ALA A 237 1.12 -18.91 -0.26
N PRO A 238 0.62 -20.06 -0.77
CA PRO A 238 -0.42 -20.06 -1.80
C PRO A 238 -1.76 -19.59 -1.23
N ASN A 239 -2.57 -18.92 -2.06
CA ASN A 239 -3.87 -18.39 -1.63
C ASN A 239 -4.92 -19.50 -1.47
N THR A 240 -4.88 -20.49 -2.38
CA THR A 240 -5.79 -21.63 -2.41
C THR A 240 -5.01 -22.91 -2.12
N GLY A 241 -5.62 -23.83 -1.35
CA GLY A 241 -5.03 -25.15 -1.13
C GLY A 241 -3.76 -25.16 -0.28
N TYR A 242 -3.46 -24.10 0.49
CA TYR A 242 -2.25 -24.02 1.32
C TYR A 242 -2.16 -25.08 2.43
N ARG A 243 -3.30 -25.73 2.74
CA ARG A 243 -3.37 -26.93 3.58
C ARG A 243 -2.71 -28.15 2.96
N TRP A 244 -2.71 -28.25 1.62
CA TRP A 244 -2.27 -29.41 0.85
C TRP A 244 -0.97 -29.18 0.11
N THR A 245 -0.47 -27.94 0.07
CA THR A 245 0.79 -27.61 -0.58
C THR A 245 1.96 -28.09 0.28
N PRO A 246 2.82 -28.99 -0.24
CA PRO A 246 4.05 -29.40 0.44
C PRO A 246 4.85 -28.17 0.88
N PHE A 247 5.57 -28.29 2.00
CA PHE A 247 6.30 -27.21 2.67
C PHE A 247 5.46 -26.13 3.35
N TYR A 248 4.22 -25.85 2.95
CA TYR A 248 3.38 -24.83 3.60
C TYR A 248 2.39 -25.40 4.63
N MET A 249 2.19 -26.72 4.65
CA MET A 249 1.23 -27.39 5.55
C MET A 249 1.40 -27.01 7.02
N TRP A 250 2.63 -26.85 7.50
CA TRP A 250 2.88 -26.48 8.90
C TRP A 250 2.43 -25.04 9.22
N THR A 251 2.46 -24.13 8.24
CA THR A 251 1.96 -22.76 8.42
C THR A 251 0.45 -22.73 8.61
N TRP A 252 -0.30 -23.67 8.02
CA TRP A 252 -1.72 -23.89 8.31
C TRP A 252 -1.95 -24.20 9.78
N SER A 253 -1.17 -25.11 10.35
CA SER A 253 -1.32 -25.52 11.75
C SER A 253 -1.09 -24.40 12.76
N ILE A 254 -0.25 -23.41 12.43
CA ILE A 254 0.08 -22.27 13.30
C ILE A 254 -0.89 -21.09 13.09
N THR A 255 -1.60 -21.05 11.96
CA THR A 255 -2.50 -19.95 11.64
C THR A 255 -3.68 -19.91 12.63
N PRO A 256 -3.91 -18.78 13.33
CA PRO A 256 -5.04 -18.67 14.24
C PRO A 256 -6.37 -18.81 13.50
N LYS A 257 -7.30 -19.61 14.05
CA LYS A 257 -8.65 -19.82 13.48
C LYS A 257 -9.50 -18.55 13.35
N THR A 258 -9.10 -17.45 14.00
CA THR A 258 -9.77 -16.15 13.92
C THR A 258 -9.64 -15.49 12.53
N TYR A 259 -8.67 -15.90 11.71
CA TYR A 259 -8.44 -15.29 10.40
C TYR A 259 -9.51 -15.74 9.39
N PRO A 260 -10.30 -14.81 8.80
CA PRO A 260 -11.28 -15.16 7.77
C PRO A 260 -10.62 -15.76 6.52
N GLU A 261 -9.44 -15.24 6.18
CA GLU A 261 -8.60 -15.71 5.09
C GLU A 261 -7.25 -16.18 5.64
N PRO A 262 -7.10 -17.48 5.88
CA PRO A 262 -5.96 -17.98 6.63
C PRO A 262 -4.59 -17.78 5.94
N HIS A 263 -4.56 -17.69 4.60
CA HIS A 263 -3.33 -17.42 3.83
C HIS A 263 -2.71 -16.04 4.14
N ARG A 264 -3.50 -15.09 4.66
CA ARG A 264 -3.02 -13.73 4.97
C ARG A 264 -2.08 -13.70 6.18
N PHE A 265 -2.16 -14.68 7.08
CA PHE A 265 -1.30 -14.77 8.26
C PHE A 265 0.19 -14.93 7.92
N PRO A 266 0.61 -15.97 7.17
CA PRO A 266 2.01 -16.11 6.77
C PRO A 266 2.46 -14.95 5.86
N GLN A 267 1.59 -14.44 4.98
CA GLN A 267 1.90 -13.30 4.13
C GLN A 267 2.17 -12.02 4.95
N THR A 268 1.45 -11.83 6.07
CA THR A 268 1.67 -10.70 6.99
C THR A 268 3.07 -10.75 7.60
N ILE A 269 3.47 -11.93 8.10
CA ILE A 269 4.80 -12.16 8.66
C ILE A 269 5.87 -11.96 7.57
N GLY A 270 5.65 -12.52 6.38
CA GLY A 270 6.54 -12.39 5.24
C GLY A 270 6.76 -10.92 4.85
N ALA A 271 5.69 -10.13 4.76
CA ALA A 271 5.77 -8.70 4.42
C ALA A 271 6.60 -7.90 5.43
N VAL A 272 6.38 -8.11 6.74
CA VAL A 272 7.16 -7.43 7.79
C VAL A 272 8.65 -7.79 7.70
N LEU A 273 8.98 -9.07 7.53
CA LEU A 273 10.37 -9.53 7.39
C LEU A 273 11.06 -8.98 6.14
N ILE A 274 10.34 -8.92 5.01
CA ILE A 274 10.86 -8.36 3.76
C ILE A 274 11.21 -6.90 3.93
N VAL A 275 10.29 -6.06 4.43
CA VAL A 275 10.57 -4.63 4.59
C VAL A 275 11.66 -4.40 5.64
N PHE A 276 11.67 -5.18 6.72
CA PHE A 276 12.65 -5.03 7.79
C PHE A 276 14.07 -5.39 7.33
N SER A 277 14.22 -6.45 6.55
CA SER A 277 15.51 -6.85 5.96
C SER A 277 16.00 -5.87 4.90
N ILE A 278 15.10 -5.28 4.09
CA ILE A 278 15.45 -4.23 3.13
C ILE A 278 15.98 -2.99 3.86
N ASN A 279 15.35 -2.54 4.96
CA ASN A 279 15.81 -1.35 5.70
C ASN A 279 17.23 -1.49 6.29
N HIS A 280 17.66 -2.72 6.62
CA HIS A 280 18.94 -2.96 7.30
C HIS A 280 20.06 -3.50 6.37
N SER A 281 19.76 -3.87 5.12
CA SER A 281 20.72 -4.46 4.18
C SER A 281 20.99 -3.60 2.96
N LYS A 282 22.17 -2.97 2.91
CA LYS A 282 22.61 -2.15 1.77
C LYS A 282 22.69 -2.93 0.45
N ASP A 283 22.97 -4.23 0.50
CA ASP A 283 23.06 -5.05 -0.71
C ASP A 283 21.69 -5.28 -1.36
N ILE A 284 20.67 -5.50 -0.52
CA ILE A 284 19.30 -5.67 -1.00
C ILE A 284 18.76 -4.32 -1.46
N GLN A 285 19.08 -3.22 -0.76
CA GLN A 285 18.70 -1.87 -1.16
C GLN A 285 19.19 -1.50 -2.56
N LYS A 286 20.41 -1.91 -2.96
CA LYS A 286 20.96 -1.65 -4.30
C LYS A 286 20.05 -2.16 -5.44
N LEU A 287 19.30 -3.24 -5.21
CA LEU A 287 18.35 -3.76 -6.19
C LEU A 287 17.17 -2.80 -6.40
N PHE A 288 16.71 -2.14 -5.33
CA PHE A 288 15.53 -1.27 -5.33
C PHE A 288 15.84 0.22 -5.49
N THR A 289 17.11 0.62 -5.42
CA THR A 289 17.55 2.01 -5.61
C THR A 289 17.91 2.32 -7.07
N ASN A 290 17.78 1.37 -7.98
CA ASN A 290 18.04 1.60 -9.40
C ASN A 290 16.96 2.53 -10.03
N PRO A 291 17.28 3.23 -11.15
CA PRO A 291 16.36 4.19 -11.76
C PRO A 291 15.00 3.59 -12.16
N ILE A 292 15.01 2.32 -12.60
CA ILE A 292 13.81 1.61 -13.03
C ILE A 292 12.87 1.36 -11.83
N SER A 293 13.38 0.82 -10.72
CA SER A 293 12.57 0.57 -9.52
C SER A 293 12.05 1.88 -8.91
N GLN A 294 12.86 2.94 -8.94
CA GLN A 294 12.43 4.27 -8.49
C GLN A 294 11.32 4.85 -9.37
N TYR A 295 11.39 4.64 -10.69
CA TYR A 295 10.32 5.00 -11.61
C TYR A 295 9.04 4.20 -11.34
N LEU A 296 9.15 2.87 -11.24
CA LEU A 296 8.02 2.00 -10.90
C LEU A 296 7.39 2.38 -9.55
N GLY A 297 8.21 2.78 -8.57
CA GLY A 297 7.74 3.29 -7.28
C GLY A 297 6.91 4.57 -7.42
N LYS A 298 7.32 5.51 -8.29
CA LYS A 298 6.59 6.78 -8.54
C LYS A 298 5.22 6.56 -9.18
N ILE A 299 5.12 5.62 -10.14
CA ILE A 299 3.86 5.34 -10.85
C ILE A 299 3.01 4.27 -10.16
N SER A 300 3.51 3.62 -9.10
CA SER A 300 2.91 2.43 -8.49
C SER A 300 1.43 2.58 -8.12
N PHE A 301 1.04 3.71 -7.53
CA PHE A 301 -0.34 3.98 -7.15
C PHE A 301 -1.26 4.17 -8.37
N ALA A 302 -0.81 4.93 -9.37
CA ALA A 302 -1.54 5.10 -10.62
C ALA A 302 -1.69 3.78 -11.38
N PHE A 303 -0.60 3.01 -11.49
CA PHE A 303 -0.57 1.67 -12.06
C PHE A 303 -1.54 0.73 -11.33
N TYR A 304 -1.60 0.81 -9.99
CA TYR A 304 -2.52 0.04 -9.17
C TYR A 304 -3.99 0.33 -9.50
N ILE A 305 -4.34 1.58 -9.79
CA ILE A 305 -5.72 1.93 -10.16
C ILE A 305 -6.06 1.43 -11.57
N VAL A 306 -5.14 1.53 -12.54
CA VAL A 306 -5.46 1.24 -13.96
C VAL A 306 -5.30 -0.22 -14.37
N HIS A 307 -4.42 -1.00 -13.72
CA HIS A 307 -4.12 -2.36 -14.19
C HIS A 307 -5.33 -3.30 -14.17
N GLY A 308 -6.18 -3.23 -13.14
CA GLY A 308 -7.40 -4.05 -13.05
C GLY A 308 -8.36 -3.79 -14.21
N PRO A 309 -8.81 -2.54 -14.42
CA PRO A 309 -9.67 -2.18 -15.54
C PRO A 309 -9.13 -2.57 -16.92
N ILE A 310 -7.81 -2.45 -17.14
CA ILE A 310 -7.16 -2.85 -18.40
C ILE A 310 -7.14 -4.37 -18.54
N LEU A 311 -6.84 -5.09 -17.47
CA LEU A 311 -6.86 -6.56 -17.48
C LEU A 311 -8.28 -7.07 -17.73
N HIS A 312 -9.29 -6.45 -17.12
CA HIS A 312 -10.70 -6.80 -17.27
C HIS A 312 -11.26 -6.54 -18.66
N SER A 313 -10.79 -5.48 -19.34
CA SER A 313 -11.19 -5.17 -20.72
C SER A 313 -10.32 -5.94 -21.71
N LEU A 314 -9.05 -5.55 -21.84
CA LEU A 314 -8.13 -6.10 -22.83
C LEU A 314 -7.68 -7.51 -22.49
N GLY A 315 -7.31 -7.79 -21.24
CA GLY A 315 -6.76 -9.10 -20.86
C GLY A 315 -7.72 -10.26 -21.10
N TYR A 316 -8.98 -10.11 -20.68
CA TYR A 316 -10.05 -11.07 -20.94
C TYR A 316 -10.37 -11.21 -22.43
N SER A 317 -10.20 -10.14 -23.22
CA SER A 317 -10.43 -10.17 -24.66
C SER A 317 -9.28 -10.86 -25.42
N LEU A 318 -8.05 -10.64 -24.97
CA LEU A 318 -6.83 -11.04 -25.65
C LEU A 318 -6.48 -12.50 -25.39
N MET A 319 -6.65 -12.99 -24.16
CA MET A 319 -6.19 -14.33 -23.77
C MET A 319 -6.86 -15.47 -24.57
N PRO A 320 -8.19 -15.49 -24.78
CA PRO A 320 -8.84 -16.51 -25.60
C PRO A 320 -8.34 -16.51 -27.05
N ASN A 321 -8.12 -15.31 -27.62
CA ASN A 321 -7.62 -15.17 -28.99
C ASN A 321 -6.19 -15.70 -29.14
N ILE A 322 -5.33 -15.47 -28.13
CA ILE A 322 -3.98 -16.02 -28.10
C ILE A 322 -4.03 -17.55 -28.00
N TRP A 323 -4.86 -18.11 -27.11
CA TRP A 323 -4.97 -19.56 -26.96
C TRP A 323 -5.68 -20.25 -28.12
N ALA A 324 -6.54 -19.55 -28.86
CA ALA A 324 -7.10 -20.06 -30.10
C ALA A 324 -6.03 -20.28 -31.19
N VAL A 325 -4.95 -19.50 -31.18
CA VAL A 325 -3.84 -19.61 -32.14
C VAL A 325 -2.77 -20.60 -31.67
N ILE A 326 -2.42 -20.59 -30.39
CA ILE A 326 -1.30 -21.38 -29.84
C ILE A 326 -1.72 -22.80 -29.43
N GLY A 327 -3.00 -22.99 -29.11
CA GLY A 327 -3.51 -24.18 -28.42
C GLY A 327 -3.45 -24.05 -26.90
N LYS A 328 -4.23 -24.89 -26.20
CA LYS A 328 -4.31 -24.95 -24.73
C LYS A 328 -3.98 -26.35 -24.17
N ASP A 329 -3.76 -27.33 -25.04
CA ASP A 329 -3.75 -28.74 -24.65
C ASP A 329 -2.45 -29.16 -23.94
N SER A 330 -1.35 -28.43 -24.16
CA SER A 330 -0.07 -28.64 -23.49
C SER A 330 0.24 -27.55 -22.47
N ASP A 331 0.83 -27.92 -21.33
CA ASP A 331 1.34 -26.98 -20.31
C ASP A 331 2.28 -25.92 -20.91
N PHE A 332 3.09 -26.30 -21.90
CA PHE A 332 3.99 -25.37 -22.59
C PHE A 332 3.22 -24.33 -23.40
N GLN A 333 2.20 -24.75 -24.16
CA GLN A 333 1.35 -23.86 -24.94
C GLN A 333 0.57 -22.90 -24.04
N TYR A 334 0.08 -23.39 -22.91
CA TYR A 334 -0.58 -22.57 -21.89
C TYR A 334 0.36 -21.49 -21.33
N CYS A 335 1.57 -21.87 -20.92
CA CYS A 335 2.57 -20.95 -20.39
C CYS A 335 3.04 -19.93 -21.44
N LEU A 336 3.19 -20.35 -22.70
CA LEU A 336 3.57 -19.49 -23.81
C LEU A 336 2.47 -18.45 -24.10
N GLY A 337 1.20 -18.87 -24.15
CA GLY A 337 0.08 -17.95 -24.33
C GLY A 337 -0.03 -16.93 -23.18
N PHE A 338 0.18 -17.38 -21.95
CA PHE A 338 0.24 -16.50 -20.78
C PHE A 338 1.39 -15.49 -20.87
N LEU A 339 2.59 -15.92 -21.28
CA LEU A 339 3.76 -15.06 -21.45
C LEU A 339 3.50 -13.98 -22.52
N ILE A 340 2.90 -14.34 -23.66
CA ILE A 340 2.56 -13.39 -24.73
C ILE A 340 1.50 -12.40 -24.24
N GLY A 341 0.45 -12.87 -23.57
CA GLY A 341 -0.57 -12.00 -22.97
C GLY A 341 0.05 -11.01 -21.97
N TRP A 342 0.98 -11.48 -21.14
CA TRP A 342 1.71 -10.64 -20.19
C TRP A 342 2.61 -9.61 -20.89
N LEU A 343 3.34 -10.00 -21.94
CA LEU A 343 4.20 -9.10 -22.73
C LEU A 343 3.41 -8.00 -23.46
N ILE A 344 2.14 -8.24 -23.79
CA ILE A 344 1.26 -7.23 -24.40
C ILE A 344 0.61 -6.35 -23.32
N CYS A 345 0.07 -6.96 -22.25
CA CYS A 345 -0.66 -6.22 -21.22
C CYS A 345 0.26 -5.35 -20.36
N LEU A 346 1.47 -5.81 -20.02
CA LEU A 346 2.37 -5.08 -19.12
C LEU A 346 2.79 -3.71 -19.67
N PRO A 347 3.30 -3.57 -20.92
CA PRO A 347 3.65 -2.28 -21.48
C PRO A 347 2.46 -1.33 -21.56
N LEU A 348 1.27 -1.85 -21.90
CA LEU A 348 0.05 -1.04 -21.96
C LEU A 348 -0.36 -0.53 -20.58
N CYS A 349 -0.34 -1.40 -19.56
CA CYS A 349 -0.63 -1.01 -18.18
C CYS A 349 0.40 0.00 -17.66
N LEU A 350 1.69 -0.14 -18.01
CA LEU A 350 2.73 0.82 -17.64
C LEU A 350 2.52 2.18 -18.32
N TRP A 351 2.18 2.18 -19.61
CA TRP A 351 1.90 3.40 -20.37
C TRP A 351 0.66 4.12 -19.85
N ALA A 352 -0.46 3.41 -19.69
CA ALA A 352 -1.68 3.96 -19.12
C ALA A 352 -1.46 4.44 -17.68
N GLY A 353 -0.64 3.71 -16.90
CA GLY A 353 -0.26 4.10 -15.55
C GLY A 353 0.55 5.40 -15.50
N ASP A 354 1.50 5.61 -16.42
CA ASP A 354 2.26 6.87 -16.51
C ASP A 354 1.36 8.06 -16.90
N ILE A 355 0.44 7.85 -17.85
CA ILE A 355 -0.55 8.88 -18.22
C ILE A 355 -1.43 9.23 -17.02
N TYR A 356 -1.97 8.21 -16.34
CA TYR A 356 -2.82 8.41 -15.18
C TYR A 356 -2.09 9.11 -14.03
N TRP A 357 -0.83 8.75 -13.81
CA TRP A 357 0.04 9.37 -12.83
C TRP A 357 0.20 10.87 -13.08
N ARG A 358 0.49 11.27 -14.33
CA ARG A 358 0.68 12.67 -14.70
C ARG A 358 -0.63 13.47 -14.73
N ALA A 359 -1.70 12.85 -15.23
CA ALA A 359 -2.98 13.52 -15.48
C ALA A 359 -3.86 13.61 -14.24
N VAL A 360 -3.80 12.62 -13.34
CA VAL A 360 -4.74 12.50 -12.21
C VAL A 360 -4.02 12.50 -10.86
N ASP A 361 -3.03 11.65 -10.67
CA ASP A 361 -2.41 11.46 -9.35
C ASP A 361 -1.64 12.71 -8.88
N ILE A 362 -0.73 13.23 -9.71
CA ILE A 362 0.04 14.45 -9.36
C ILE A 362 -0.88 15.66 -9.11
N PRO A 363 -1.87 15.98 -9.98
CA PRO A 363 -2.84 17.03 -9.70
C PRO A 363 -3.65 16.80 -8.43
N SER A 364 -4.04 15.55 -8.12
CA SER A 364 -4.79 15.24 -6.90
C SER A 364 -4.00 15.55 -5.63
N VAL A 365 -2.68 15.26 -5.64
CA VAL A 365 -1.78 15.61 -4.52
C VAL A 365 -1.64 17.13 -4.38
N LYS A 366 -1.53 17.87 -5.49
CA LYS A 366 -1.48 19.34 -5.49
C LYS A 366 -2.78 19.95 -5.00
N PHE A 367 -3.91 19.43 -5.47
CA PHE A 367 -5.24 19.85 -5.03
C PHE A 367 -5.43 19.62 -3.53
N ALA A 368 -5.06 18.45 -3.00
CA ALA A 368 -5.14 18.19 -1.56
C ALA A 368 -4.31 19.17 -0.71
N ARG A 369 -3.14 19.61 -1.20
CA ARG A 369 -2.34 20.66 -0.55
C ARG A 369 -2.99 22.03 -0.66
N TRP A 370 -3.53 22.37 -1.83
CA TRP A 370 -4.23 23.63 -2.04
C TRP A 370 -5.47 23.78 -1.16
N VAL A 371 -6.28 22.72 -1.04
CA VAL A 371 -7.45 22.70 -0.14
C VAL A 371 -7.01 22.89 1.31
N GLU A 372 -5.95 22.20 1.72
CA GLU A 372 -5.40 22.35 3.06
C GLU A 372 -4.94 23.78 3.36
N ASP A 373 -4.20 24.41 2.44
CA ASP A 373 -3.71 25.79 2.59
C ASP A 373 -4.85 26.81 2.69
N LYS A 374 -6.02 26.50 2.10
CA LYS A 374 -7.22 27.34 2.15
C LYS A 374 -8.08 27.13 3.40
N VAL A 375 -8.13 25.90 3.92
CA VAL A 375 -9.07 25.50 4.98
C VAL A 375 -8.41 25.46 6.36
N ILE A 376 -7.11 25.15 6.45
CA ILE A 376 -6.41 25.07 7.73
C ILE A 376 -6.00 26.47 8.19
N VAL A 377 -6.48 26.83 9.38
CA VAL A 377 -6.02 28.01 10.10
C VAL A 377 -4.54 27.82 10.44
N LYS A 378 -3.67 28.63 9.81
CA LYS A 378 -2.25 28.65 10.16
C LYS A 378 -2.13 29.16 11.60
N ALA A 379 -1.48 28.39 12.46
CA ALA A 379 -1.17 28.83 13.80
C ALA A 379 -0.38 30.13 13.71
N THR A 380 -0.93 31.22 14.26
CA THR A 380 -0.26 32.50 14.42
C THR A 380 0.97 32.32 15.31
N GLY A 381 2.13 32.14 14.69
CA GLY A 381 3.42 32.04 15.34
C GLY A 381 4.37 33.10 14.80
N LYS A 382 4.37 34.26 15.46
CA LYS A 382 5.34 35.38 15.39
C LYS A 382 5.69 35.89 13.98
N GLU A 383 4.99 36.94 13.58
CA GLU A 383 5.66 38.07 12.92
C GLU A 383 6.78 38.59 13.84
N ASN A 384 7.97 38.00 13.75
CA ASN A 384 9.17 38.66 14.26
C ASN A 384 9.55 39.75 13.26
N GLY A 385 9.10 40.96 13.58
CA GLY A 385 9.72 42.26 13.30
C GLY A 385 10.54 42.40 12.01
N SER A 386 9.90 42.96 10.98
CA SER A 386 10.56 43.92 10.10
C SER A 386 9.68 45.15 9.88
N ALA A 387 9.15 45.70 10.98
CA ALA A 387 8.92 47.13 11.03
C ALA A 387 10.27 47.80 11.30
N ASN A 388 10.61 48.79 10.46
CA ASN A 388 11.73 49.72 10.56
C ASN A 388 13.11 49.29 10.03
N SER A 389 13.34 49.49 8.73
CA SER A 389 14.38 50.43 8.27
C SER A 389 14.16 50.85 6.82
N ARG A 390 14.44 52.15 6.56
CA ARG A 390 14.39 52.90 5.29
C ARG A 390 13.07 53.61 4.96
N ARG A 391 12.81 54.68 5.73
CA ARG A 391 12.80 56.02 5.13
C ARG A 391 14.25 56.43 4.88
N GLU A 392 14.58 56.71 3.63
CA GLU A 392 15.22 57.94 3.11
C GLU A 392 15.37 57.82 1.59
#